data_AF-A0A553JSK6-F1
#
_entry.id   AF-A0A553JSK6-F1
#
_cell.length_a   1.000
_cell.length_b   1.000
_cell.length_c   1.000
_cell.angle_alpha   90.00
_cell.angle_beta   90.00
_cell.angle_gamma   90.00
#
_symmetry.space_group_name_H-M   'P 1'
#
loop_
_entity.id
_entity.type
_entity.pdbx_description
1 polymer ?
#
loop_
_entity_poly.entity_id
_entity_poly.type
_entity_poly.pdbx_seq_one_letter_code
_entity_poly.pdbx_strand_id
1 'polypeptide(L)'
;MKSSQLIILLTLAFSFSLFADSTVPTKGERVVLESCTSLNNAPKDLAAAPCVYYIQGFLAGSLTTESNYILHETSGAFLDRAYRTRVGNRTSEEQPIQLCLPKDKNIEQLTEQLIGNFSPPIESIKLLHTQIFDALAVELSCS
;
A
#
# COMPACT_ATOMS: atom_id res chain seq x y z
N MET A 1 -7.69 10.34 -58.56
CA MET A 1 -6.67 10.22 -57.49
C MET A 1 -7.07 11.13 -56.33
N LYS A 2 -7.86 10.65 -55.38
CA LYS A 2 -8.44 11.49 -54.30
C LYS A 2 -8.75 10.65 -53.05
N SER A 3 -7.86 9.71 -52.71
CA SER A 3 -8.01 8.81 -51.57
C SER A 3 -6.75 8.74 -50.70
N SER A 4 -5.69 9.49 -51.04
CA SER A 4 -4.40 9.45 -50.35
C SER A 4 -4.31 10.38 -49.13
N GLN A 5 -5.16 11.43 -49.05
CA GLN A 5 -5.04 12.43 -47.98
C GLN A 5 -5.77 12.09 -46.67
N LEU A 6 -6.63 11.06 -46.67
CA LEU A 6 -7.37 10.64 -45.47
C LEU A 6 -6.54 9.76 -44.53
N ILE A 7 -5.48 9.13 -45.02
CA ILE A 7 -4.65 8.20 -44.22
C ILE A 7 -3.67 8.96 -43.31
N ILE A 8 -3.27 10.19 -43.68
CA ILE A 8 -2.30 10.98 -42.91
C ILE A 8 -2.95 11.62 -41.65
N LEU A 9 -4.27 11.83 -41.65
CA LEU A 9 -4.98 12.41 -40.51
C LEU A 9 -5.23 11.42 -39.37
N LEU A 10 -5.22 10.11 -39.63
CA LEU A 10 -5.55 9.10 -38.62
C LEU A 10 -4.36 8.72 -37.71
N THR A 11 -3.12 9.08 -38.07
CA THR A 11 -1.93 8.74 -37.29
C THR A 11 -1.61 9.74 -36.18
N LEU A 12 -2.27 10.90 -36.12
CA LEU A 12 -2.07 11.90 -35.06
C LEU A 12 -2.92 11.67 -33.80
N ALA A 13 -3.87 10.73 -33.81
CA ALA A 13 -4.75 10.48 -32.66
C ALA A 13 -4.25 9.39 -31.69
N PHE A 14 -3.13 8.72 -32.01
CA PHE A 14 -2.57 7.62 -31.23
C PHE A 14 -1.33 8.05 -30.42
N SER A 15 -1.36 9.25 -29.85
CA SER A 15 -0.48 9.57 -28.72
C SER A 15 -1.10 8.94 -27.47
N PHE A 16 -0.93 7.63 -27.31
CA PHE A 16 -1.20 6.99 -26.03
C PHE A 16 -0.33 7.67 -24.97
N SER A 17 -0.97 8.27 -23.98
CA SER A 17 -0.33 8.71 -22.75
C SER A 17 0.42 7.52 -22.16
N LEU A 18 1.75 7.51 -22.32
CA LEU A 18 2.63 6.62 -21.57
C LEU A 18 2.27 6.77 -20.08
N PHE A 19 1.95 5.65 -19.46
CA PHE A 19 1.64 5.56 -18.04
C PHE A 19 2.66 6.37 -17.23
N ALA A 20 2.20 7.39 -16.52
CA ALA A 20 3.02 8.14 -15.60
C ALA A 20 3.27 7.27 -14.36
N ASP A 21 4.26 6.39 -14.43
CA ASP A 21 4.90 5.86 -13.23
C ASP A 21 5.86 6.94 -12.73
N SER A 22 5.32 7.95 -12.04
CA SER A 22 6.15 9.02 -11.49
C SER A 22 6.90 8.47 -10.28
N THR A 23 8.15 8.10 -10.49
CA THR A 23 9.11 7.75 -9.42
C THR A 23 9.38 8.93 -8.47
N VAL A 24 8.91 10.13 -8.81
CA VAL A 24 9.06 11.35 -8.04
C VAL A 24 7.86 11.52 -7.09
N PRO A 25 8.08 11.57 -5.76
CA PRO A 25 7.01 11.79 -4.82
C PRO A 25 6.36 13.17 -5.02
N THR A 26 5.03 13.21 -4.94
CA THR A 26 4.22 14.41 -4.87
C THR A 26 4.58 15.24 -3.64
N LYS A 27 4.17 16.52 -3.61
CA LYS A 27 4.40 17.40 -2.46
C LYS A 27 3.87 16.79 -1.15
N GLY A 28 2.69 16.16 -1.17
CA GLY A 28 2.12 15.51 0.01
C GLY A 28 2.94 14.31 0.47
N GLU A 29 3.38 13.47 -0.48
CA GLU A 29 4.21 12.31 -0.17
C GLU A 29 5.58 12.70 0.40
N ARG A 30 6.21 13.76 -0.10
CA ARG A 30 7.47 14.28 0.48
C ARG A 30 7.32 14.68 1.94
N VAL A 31 6.24 15.40 2.27
CA VAL A 31 5.95 15.82 3.66
C VAL A 31 5.79 14.60 4.58
N VAL A 32 5.11 13.55 4.11
CA VAL A 32 4.96 12.30 4.87
C VAL A 32 6.32 11.62 5.06
N LEU A 33 7.12 11.48 4.01
CA LEU A 33 8.41 10.80 4.05
C LEU A 33 9.43 11.53 4.96
N GLU A 34 9.50 12.86 4.87
CA GLU A 34 10.32 13.69 5.75
C GLU A 34 9.86 13.58 7.21
N SER A 35 8.54 13.60 7.43
CA SER A 35 7.97 13.41 8.76
C SER A 35 8.31 12.04 9.34
N CYS A 36 8.15 10.95 8.58
CA CYS A 36 8.45 9.60 9.06
C CYS A 36 9.94 9.38 9.29
N THR A 37 10.80 9.95 8.44
CA THR A 37 12.26 9.89 8.62
C THR A 37 12.71 10.59 9.91
N SER A 38 12.04 11.69 10.26
CA SER A 38 12.39 12.50 11.44
C SER A 38 11.83 11.92 12.74
N LEU A 39 10.69 11.23 12.68
CA LEU A 39 9.94 10.77 13.86
C LEU A 39 10.63 9.65 14.63
N ASN A 40 11.52 8.87 13.99
CA ASN A 40 12.29 7.82 14.65
C ASN A 40 13.26 8.35 15.74
N ASN A 41 13.50 9.67 15.77
CA ASN A 41 14.51 10.28 16.64
C ASN A 41 13.94 11.16 17.78
N ALA A 42 12.61 11.29 17.94
CA ALA A 42 12.02 12.21 18.90
C ALA A 42 10.96 11.54 19.81
N PRO A 43 11.16 11.50 21.15
CA PRO A 43 10.22 10.85 22.06
C PRO A 43 9.01 11.70 22.46
N LYS A 44 8.77 12.87 21.86
CA LYS A 44 7.72 13.80 22.33
C LYS A 44 7.04 14.51 21.16
N ASP A 45 5.72 14.42 21.15
CA ASP A 45 4.76 14.91 20.15
C ASP A 45 4.51 14.03 18.90
N LEU A 46 4.33 12.72 19.14
CA LEU A 46 3.76 11.79 18.15
C LEU A 46 2.35 12.21 17.69
N ALA A 47 1.58 12.90 18.53
CA ALA A 47 0.14 13.07 18.38
C ALA A 47 -0.33 13.97 17.21
N ALA A 48 0.56 14.59 16.43
CA ALA A 48 0.17 15.44 15.30
C ALA A 48 1.10 15.37 14.07
N ALA A 49 2.03 14.41 14.03
CA ALA A 49 2.97 14.33 12.91
C ALA A 49 2.27 13.77 11.65
N PRO A 50 2.52 14.32 10.44
CA PRO A 50 1.99 13.79 9.18
C PRO A 50 2.22 12.28 9.00
N CYS A 51 3.35 11.76 9.49
CA CYS A 51 3.62 10.33 9.48
C CYS A 51 2.58 9.51 10.26
N VAL A 52 2.20 9.96 11.46
CA VAL A 52 1.22 9.26 12.32
C VAL A 52 -0.13 9.18 11.62
N TYR A 53 -0.65 10.31 11.13
CA TYR A 53 -1.93 10.31 10.42
C TYR A 53 -1.89 9.49 9.13
N TYR A 54 -0.77 9.49 8.42
CA TYR A 54 -0.61 8.66 7.24
C TYR A 54 -0.71 7.17 7.57
N ILE A 55 0.00 6.72 8.61
CA ILE A 55 -0.03 5.31 9.03
C ILE A 55 -1.41 4.94 9.57
N GLN A 56 -2.05 5.79 10.37
CA GLN A 56 -3.42 5.56 10.83
C GLN A 56 -4.39 5.42 9.67
N GLY A 57 -4.29 6.29 8.65
CA GLY A 57 -5.09 6.19 7.43
C GLY A 57 -4.79 4.93 6.61
N PHE A 58 -3.51 4.54 6.53
CA PHE A 58 -3.08 3.30 5.88
C PHE A 58 -3.66 2.07 6.58
N LEU A 59 -3.57 2.01 7.90
CA LEU A 59 -4.13 0.94 8.73
C LEU A 59 -5.66 0.93 8.62
N ALA A 60 -6.32 2.08 8.69
CA ALA A 60 -7.76 2.15 8.50
C ALA A 60 -8.14 1.57 7.14
N GLY A 61 -7.51 2.00 6.04
CA GLY A 61 -7.82 1.49 4.70
C GLY A 61 -7.48 0.01 4.48
N SER A 62 -6.49 -0.52 5.22
CA SER A 62 -6.06 -1.92 5.11
C SER A 62 -6.84 -2.87 6.02
N LEU A 63 -7.32 -2.37 7.17
CA LEU A 63 -8.00 -3.13 8.22
C LEU A 63 -9.52 -2.94 8.23
N THR A 64 -10.08 -1.96 7.51
CA THR A 64 -11.53 -1.84 7.32
C THR A 64 -12.03 -2.94 6.41
N THR A 65 -12.21 -4.11 6.99
CA THR A 65 -13.03 -5.18 6.46
C THR A 65 -13.86 -5.74 7.60
N GLU A 66 -15.10 -5.24 7.75
CA GLU A 66 -16.18 -6.00 8.39
C GLU A 66 -16.51 -7.24 7.54
N SER A 67 -15.54 -8.11 7.33
CA SER A 67 -15.80 -9.41 6.71
C SER A 67 -15.50 -10.46 7.74
N ASN A 68 -16.59 -11.00 8.29
CA ASN A 68 -16.61 -12.34 8.87
C ASN A 68 -16.21 -13.34 7.79
N TYR A 69 -14.91 -13.48 7.51
CA TYR A 69 -14.42 -14.56 6.65
C TYR A 69 -14.22 -15.80 7.50
N ILE A 70 -15.11 -16.77 7.31
CA ILE A 70 -14.82 -18.16 7.67
C ILE A 70 -13.85 -18.66 6.60
N LEU A 71 -12.60 -18.89 7.01
CA LEU A 71 -11.59 -19.49 6.15
C LEU A 71 -11.91 -20.98 6.03
N HIS A 72 -12.57 -21.37 4.94
CA HIS A 72 -12.60 -22.77 4.52
C HIS A 72 -11.36 -23.07 3.67
N GLU A 73 -10.77 -24.25 3.89
CA GLU A 73 -9.75 -24.81 3.00
C GLU A 73 -10.22 -24.74 1.56
N THR A 74 -9.63 -23.88 0.74
CA THR A 74 -9.78 -23.97 -0.71
C THR A 74 -8.52 -23.48 -1.41
N SER A 75 -7.46 -24.30 -1.44
CA SER A 75 -6.51 -24.22 -2.55
C SER A 75 -7.22 -24.77 -3.80
N GLY A 76 -7.19 -24.03 -4.91
CA GLY A 76 -7.84 -24.50 -6.14
C GLY A 76 -7.97 -23.45 -7.24
N ALA A 77 -8.08 -23.92 -8.48
CA ALA A 77 -8.15 -23.10 -9.70
C ALA A 77 -9.32 -22.10 -9.75
N PHE A 78 -10.36 -22.31 -8.93
CA PHE A 78 -11.47 -21.35 -8.81
C PHE A 78 -11.07 -20.12 -8.00
N LEU A 79 -10.41 -20.30 -6.85
CA LEU A 79 -9.91 -19.20 -6.04
C LEU A 79 -8.88 -18.39 -6.84
N ASP A 80 -7.98 -19.08 -7.55
CA ASP A 80 -6.99 -18.43 -8.41
C ASP A 80 -7.63 -17.56 -9.50
N ARG A 81 -8.66 -18.09 -10.17
CA ARG A 81 -9.39 -17.36 -11.20
C ARG A 81 -10.14 -16.15 -10.62
N ALA A 82 -10.81 -16.33 -9.49
CA ALA A 82 -11.54 -15.26 -8.81
C ALA A 82 -10.60 -14.19 -8.24
N TYR A 83 -9.39 -14.57 -7.82
CA TYR A 83 -8.37 -13.64 -7.38
C TYR A 83 -7.82 -12.85 -8.57
N ARG A 84 -7.46 -13.51 -9.68
CA ARG A 84 -6.97 -12.85 -10.90
C ARG A 84 -7.94 -11.84 -11.49
N THR A 85 -9.26 -12.05 -11.37
CA THR A 85 -10.24 -11.05 -11.85
C THR A 85 -10.26 -9.79 -10.99
N ARG A 86 -9.84 -9.86 -9.72
CA ARG A 86 -9.78 -8.71 -8.80
C ARG A 86 -8.42 -8.01 -8.81
N VAL A 87 -7.32 -8.77 -8.79
CA VAL A 87 -5.95 -8.24 -8.63
C VAL A 87 -5.08 -8.36 -9.89
N GLY A 88 -5.62 -8.86 -11.00
CA GLY A 88 -4.90 -8.96 -12.27
C GLY A 88 -4.08 -10.24 -12.40
N ASN A 89 -2.80 -10.12 -12.80
CA ASN A 89 -1.99 -11.30 -13.14
C ASN A 89 -1.33 -12.00 -11.93
N ARG A 90 -1.70 -11.64 -10.69
CA ARG A 90 -1.22 -12.30 -9.47
C ARG A 90 -2.04 -13.56 -9.18
N THR A 91 -1.38 -14.63 -8.75
CA THR A 91 -2.03 -15.90 -8.40
C THR A 91 -2.48 -15.89 -6.94
N SER A 92 -3.48 -16.71 -6.64
CA SER A 92 -3.91 -16.99 -5.25
C SER A 92 -2.89 -17.78 -4.44
N GLU A 93 -1.78 -18.20 -5.08
CA GLU A 93 -0.67 -18.89 -4.42
C GLU A 93 0.22 -17.93 -3.61
N GLU A 94 0.24 -16.63 -3.93
CA GLU A 94 0.72 -15.60 -3.00
C GLU A 94 -0.27 -15.52 -1.84
N GLN A 95 -0.04 -16.35 -0.82
CA GLN A 95 -0.87 -16.32 0.38
C GLN A 95 -0.76 -14.93 1.01
N PRO A 96 -1.88 -14.24 1.26
CA PRO A 96 -1.85 -13.00 2.01
C PRO A 96 -1.23 -13.26 3.37
N ILE A 97 -0.36 -12.35 3.82
CA ILE A 97 0.24 -12.42 5.16
C ILE A 97 -0.90 -12.49 6.18
N GLN A 98 -0.96 -13.58 6.95
CA GLN A 98 -1.93 -13.71 8.03
C GLN A 98 -1.48 -12.83 9.21
N LEU A 99 -2.26 -11.78 9.48
CA LEU A 99 -2.05 -10.88 10.61
C LEU A 99 -3.06 -11.20 11.70
N CYS A 100 -2.59 -11.43 12.93
CA CYS A 100 -3.40 -11.67 14.11
C CYS A 100 -3.58 -10.36 14.88
N LEU A 101 -4.62 -9.62 14.52
CA LEU A 101 -4.98 -8.36 15.20
C LEU A 101 -5.77 -8.66 16.49
N PRO A 102 -5.26 -8.26 17.68
CA PRO A 102 -6.03 -8.33 18.92
C PRO A 102 -7.29 -7.47 18.80
N LYS A 103 -8.43 -7.99 19.30
CA LYS A 103 -9.73 -7.29 19.26
C LYS A 103 -9.73 -5.95 20.01
N ASP A 104 -8.76 -5.73 20.87
CA ASP A 104 -8.64 -4.61 21.81
C ASP A 104 -7.47 -3.67 21.50
N LYS A 105 -6.67 -3.90 20.44
CA LYS A 105 -5.58 -2.98 20.08
C LYS A 105 -6.13 -1.64 19.57
N ASN A 106 -5.75 -0.55 20.25
CA ASN A 106 -5.98 0.80 19.76
C ASN A 106 -5.05 1.08 18.55
N ILE A 107 -5.62 1.58 17.45
CA ILE A 107 -4.89 1.98 16.24
C ILE A 107 -3.77 2.99 16.55
N GLU A 108 -3.95 3.85 17.55
CA GLU A 108 -2.94 4.80 18.00
C GLU A 108 -1.71 4.07 18.56
N GLN A 109 -1.92 3.12 19.47
CA GLN A 109 -0.84 2.32 20.07
C GLN A 109 -0.13 1.46 19.02
N LEU A 110 -0.88 0.86 18.10
CA LEU A 110 -0.29 0.11 16.98
C LEU A 110 0.55 1.03 16.11
N THR A 111 0.09 2.25 15.81
CA THR A 111 0.84 3.22 15.01
C THR A 111 2.18 3.58 15.67
N GLU A 112 2.18 3.84 16.97
CA GLU A 112 3.41 4.14 17.71
C GLU A 112 4.40 2.97 17.69
N GLN A 113 3.90 1.74 17.88
CA GLN A 113 4.72 0.52 17.78
C GLN A 113 5.36 0.36 16.41
N LEU A 114 4.59 0.57 15.33
CA LEU A 114 5.10 0.45 13.96
C LEU A 114 6.20 1.46 13.66
N ILE A 115 6.01 2.72 14.08
CA ILE A 115 6.99 3.79 13.83
C ILE A 115 8.34 3.48 14.50
N GLY A 116 8.32 2.89 15.71
CA GLY A 116 9.53 2.48 16.41
C GLY A 116 10.35 1.42 15.66
N ASN A 117 9.74 0.69 14.72
CA ASN A 117 10.39 -0.34 13.91
C ASN A 117 10.90 0.19 12.56
N PHE A 118 10.70 1.48 12.24
CA PHE A 118 11.15 2.04 10.97
C PHE A 118 12.66 2.25 10.91
N SER A 119 13.23 2.02 9.74
CA SER A 119 14.64 2.26 9.45
C SER A 119 14.78 3.47 8.50
N PRO A 120 15.09 4.67 9.03
CA PRO A 120 15.37 5.85 8.21
C PRO A 120 16.71 5.71 7.46
N PRO A 121 16.88 6.43 6.32
CA PRO A 121 15.92 7.34 5.70
C PRO A 121 14.83 6.60 4.89
N ILE A 122 13.62 7.17 4.87
CA ILE A 122 12.51 6.62 4.09
C ILE A 122 12.38 7.42 2.78
N GLU A 123 13.01 6.92 1.72
CA GLU A 123 13.22 7.66 0.48
C GLU A 123 12.01 7.63 -0.50
N SER A 124 11.07 6.71 -0.29
CA SER A 124 9.90 6.56 -1.15
C SER A 124 8.68 6.02 -0.41
N ILE A 125 7.49 6.30 -0.93
CA ILE A 125 6.23 5.75 -0.40
C ILE A 125 6.21 4.23 -0.48
N LYS A 126 6.78 3.67 -1.55
CA LYS A 126 6.91 2.21 -1.68
C LYS A 126 7.73 1.63 -0.54
N LEU A 127 8.87 2.25 -0.18
CA LEU A 127 9.69 1.84 0.95
C LEU A 127 8.93 2.00 2.28
N LEU A 128 8.19 3.10 2.45
CA LEU A 128 7.34 3.31 3.63
C LEU A 128 6.31 2.17 3.77
N HIS A 129 5.62 1.80 2.69
CA HIS A 129 4.66 0.69 2.69
C HIS A 129 5.32 -0.64 3.05
N THR A 130 6.48 -0.95 2.46
CA THR A 130 7.26 -2.14 2.82
C THR A 130 7.59 -2.17 4.30
N GLN A 131 8.10 -1.06 4.87
CA GLN A 131 8.41 -0.99 6.30
C GLN A 131 7.16 -1.12 7.19
N ILE A 132 6.01 -0.57 6.78
CA ILE A 132 4.74 -0.78 7.50
C ILE A 132 4.36 -2.26 7.51
N PHE A 133 4.44 -2.94 6.36
CA PHE A 133 4.11 -4.37 6.28
C PHE A 133 5.08 -5.25 7.09
N ASP A 134 6.37 -4.97 7.00
CA ASP A 134 7.40 -5.71 7.75
C ASP A 134 7.18 -5.53 9.26
N ALA A 135 6.91 -4.30 9.72
CA ALA A 135 6.62 -4.02 11.12
C ALA A 135 5.31 -4.67 11.59
N LEU A 136 4.27 -4.70 10.75
CA LEU A 136 3.02 -5.42 11.05
C LEU A 136 3.24 -6.93 11.18
N ALA A 137 4.05 -7.52 10.32
CA ALA A 137 4.37 -8.95 10.36
C ALA A 137 5.12 -9.34 11.65
N VAL A 138 5.99 -8.46 12.16
CA VAL A 138 6.66 -8.65 13.46
C VAL A 138 5.67 -8.51 14.61
N GLU A 139 4.88 -7.43 14.64
CA GLU A 139 4.01 -7.08 15.76
C GLU A 139 2.73 -7.93 15.88
N LEU A 140 2.30 -8.55 14.78
CA LEU A 140 1.00 -9.24 14.67
C LEU A 140 1.11 -10.64 14.05
N SER A 141 2.27 -11.29 14.16
CA SER A 141 2.42 -12.68 13.72
C SER A 141 1.45 -13.61 14.46
N CYS A 142 0.76 -14.47 13.71
CA CYS A 142 -0.11 -15.50 14.27
C CYS A 142 0.73 -16.67 14.79
N SER A 143 0.69 -16.93 16.10
CA SER A 143 1.23 -18.17 16.70
C SER A 143 0.13 -19.19 16.94
#